data_AF-A0AA43HZF1-F1
#
_entry.id   AF-A0AA43HZF1-F1
#
_cell.length_a   1.000
_cell.length_b   1.000
_cell.length_c   1.000
_cell.angle_alpha   90.00
_cell.angle_beta   90.00
_cell.angle_gamma   90.00
#
_symmetry.space_group_name_H-M   'P 1'
#
loop_
_entity.id
_entity.type
_entity.pdbx_description
1 polymer ?
#
loop_
_entity_poly.entity_id
_entity_poly.type
_entity_poly.pdbx_seq_one_letter_code
_entity_poly.pdbx_strand_id
1 'polypeptide(L)'
;MYKSTVTNTINKKTNARAYNRNQDSFTVELVRRWYDYWRERPGTGKRVSSGGVKIIFSDSNTHFRGAENYRRSGVVDPMRIEKDAFFAHQVMWNGWVDTDKYQTYIVGHWNYPENTIKPVYVVSNGEEAELFLNGKSLGKGKRGYNFLFTFEDISYASGKLEAVSYDGSGKEVSRYALSSVGEPAKLKLTVMQNPEGFK
;
A
#
# COMPACT_ATOMS: atom_id res chain seq x y z
N MET A 1 -24.28 8.49 7.95
CA MET A 1 -25.19 8.15 9.07
C MET A 1 -24.62 6.91 9.73
N TYR A 2 -24.44 6.89 11.05
CA TYR A 2 -23.86 5.77 11.79
C TYR A 2 -24.84 5.32 12.88
N LYS A 3 -25.21 4.03 12.92
CA LYS A 3 -26.00 3.46 14.02
C LYS A 3 -25.03 2.82 15.01
N SER A 4 -24.99 3.34 16.24
CA SER A 4 -24.16 2.80 17.31
C SER A 4 -24.76 1.48 17.80
N THR A 5 -23.97 0.41 17.85
CA THR A 5 -24.40 -0.88 18.41
C THR A 5 -24.40 -0.88 19.93
N VAL A 6 -23.68 0.05 20.56
CA VAL A 6 -23.59 0.18 22.03
C VAL A 6 -24.77 0.98 22.59
N THR A 7 -25.17 2.05 21.90
CA THR A 7 -26.21 2.98 22.37
C THR A 7 -27.52 2.86 21.59
N ASN A 8 -27.56 2.05 20.53
CA ASN A 8 -28.69 1.93 19.59
C ASN A 8 -29.16 3.25 18.95
N THR A 9 -28.38 4.32 19.05
CA THR A 9 -28.70 5.64 18.51
C THR A 9 -28.18 5.82 17.09
N ILE A 10 -28.95 6.55 16.28
CA ILE A 10 -28.56 6.93 14.91
C ILE A 10 -27.91 8.30 14.95
N ASN A 11 -26.61 8.34 14.70
CA ASN A 11 -25.84 9.56 14.58
C ASN A 11 -25.84 10.03 13.12
N LYS A 12 -26.52 11.14 12.84
CA LYS A 12 -26.48 11.83 11.54
C LYS A 12 -25.21 12.70 11.46
N LYS A 13 -24.65 12.89 10.25
CA LYS A 13 -23.47 13.74 9.98
C LYS A 13 -22.19 13.41 10.77
N THR A 14 -21.97 12.14 11.11
CA THR A 14 -20.73 11.67 11.73
C THR A 14 -19.54 11.84 10.77
N ASN A 15 -18.39 12.29 11.30
CA ASN A 15 -17.16 12.43 10.52
C ASN A 15 -16.68 11.04 10.05
N ALA A 16 -16.69 10.82 8.73
CA ALA A 16 -16.29 9.56 8.10
C ALA A 16 -14.91 9.64 7.42
N ARG A 17 -14.12 10.70 7.66
CA ARG A 17 -12.83 10.93 6.99
C ARG A 17 -11.83 9.79 7.19
N ALA A 18 -11.86 9.14 8.36
CA ALA A 18 -11.04 7.97 8.63
C ALA A 18 -11.30 6.77 7.69
N TYR A 19 -12.50 6.70 7.10
CA TYR A 19 -12.94 5.64 6.19
C TYR A 19 -12.96 6.09 4.71
N ASN A 20 -12.94 7.40 4.45
CA ASN A 20 -12.93 8.00 3.12
C ASN A 20 -11.49 8.35 2.71
N ARG A 21 -10.65 7.32 2.59
CA ARG A 21 -9.24 7.43 2.20
C ARG A 21 -9.08 7.22 0.70
N ASN A 22 -8.12 7.92 0.10
CA ASN A 22 -7.55 7.52 -1.20
C ASN A 22 -6.63 6.29 -1.03
N GLN A 23 -6.15 5.72 -2.14
CA GLN A 23 -5.29 4.53 -2.07
C GLN A 23 -3.98 4.79 -1.33
N ASP A 24 -3.35 5.95 -1.51
CA ASP A 24 -2.12 6.35 -0.82
C ASP A 24 -2.31 6.29 0.71
N SER A 25 -3.27 7.04 1.23
CA SER A 25 -3.51 7.15 2.68
C SER A 25 -4.13 5.88 3.28
N PHE A 26 -4.80 5.04 2.48
CA PHE A 26 -5.26 3.72 2.89
C PHE A 26 -4.08 2.76 3.07
N THR A 27 -3.15 2.76 2.10
CA THR A 27 -1.93 1.93 2.14
C THR A 27 -1.04 2.33 3.31
N VAL A 28 -0.76 3.61 3.48
CA VAL A 28 0.01 4.13 4.62
C VAL A 28 -0.63 3.75 5.95
N GLU A 29 -1.95 3.83 6.07
CA GLU A 29 -2.64 3.42 7.31
C GLU A 29 -2.49 1.92 7.59
N LEU A 30 -2.54 1.08 6.56
CA LEU A 30 -2.37 -0.37 6.73
C LEU A 30 -0.94 -0.74 7.16
N VAL A 31 0.08 -0.07 6.61
CA VAL A 31 1.46 -0.23 7.08
C VAL A 31 1.58 0.16 8.56
N ARG A 32 0.97 1.29 8.95
CA ARG A 32 0.95 1.74 10.36
C ARG A 32 0.29 0.73 11.28
N ARG A 33 -0.89 0.21 10.90
CA ARG A 33 -1.61 -0.78 11.72
C ARG A 33 -0.86 -2.10 11.80
N TRP A 34 -0.23 -2.54 10.72
CA TRP A 34 0.59 -3.76 10.74
C TRP A 34 1.79 -3.62 11.68
N TYR A 35 2.44 -2.46 11.69
CA TYR A 35 3.61 -2.21 12.53
C TYR A 35 3.32 -2.40 14.03
N ASP A 36 2.11 -2.09 14.49
CA ASP A 36 1.68 -2.35 15.87
C ASP A 36 1.78 -3.85 16.22
N TYR A 37 1.48 -4.76 15.27
CA TYR A 37 1.64 -6.21 15.44
C TYR A 37 3.09 -6.65 15.26
N TRP A 38 3.78 -6.10 14.25
CA TRP A 38 5.16 -6.46 13.94
C TRP A 38 6.13 -6.18 15.10
N ARG A 39 5.91 -5.11 15.87
CA ARG A 39 6.75 -4.80 17.04
C ARG A 39 6.66 -5.86 18.15
N GLU A 40 5.50 -6.51 18.25
CA GLU A 40 5.20 -7.54 19.25
C GLU A 40 5.38 -8.96 18.68
N ARG A 41 6.05 -9.11 17.52
CA ARG A 41 6.26 -10.41 16.87
C ARG A 41 7.12 -11.35 17.71
N PRO A 42 7.12 -12.67 17.44
CA PRO A 42 7.92 -13.62 18.20
C PRO A 42 9.41 -13.24 18.25
N GLY A 43 10.02 -13.42 19.42
CA GLY A 43 11.46 -13.20 19.62
C GLY A 43 11.88 -11.81 20.13
N THR A 44 10.95 -10.85 20.33
CA THR A 44 11.30 -9.46 20.68
C THR A 44 11.04 -9.04 22.13
N GLY A 45 10.47 -9.87 23.01
CA GLY A 45 10.32 -9.50 24.44
C GLY A 45 9.29 -10.27 25.27
N LYS A 46 8.76 -9.60 26.32
CA LYS A 46 7.83 -10.15 27.33
C LYS A 46 6.38 -10.32 26.85
N ARG A 47 6.03 -9.73 25.70
CA ARG A 47 4.75 -9.91 25.00
C ARG A 47 5.06 -10.44 23.61
N VAL A 48 4.29 -11.45 23.21
CA VAL A 48 4.44 -12.11 21.91
C VAL A 48 3.06 -12.22 21.28
N SER A 49 2.90 -11.61 20.13
CA SER A 49 1.77 -11.79 19.23
C SER A 49 2.14 -12.82 18.17
N SER A 50 1.30 -13.83 17.97
CA SER A 50 1.45 -14.77 16.85
C SER A 50 0.96 -14.20 15.51
N GLY A 51 0.52 -12.93 15.48
CA GLY A 51 -0.02 -12.26 14.31
C GLY A 51 -1.52 -12.06 14.40
N GLY A 52 -2.20 -12.06 13.25
CA GLY A 52 -3.65 -11.86 13.19
C GLY A 52 -4.20 -11.99 11.78
N VAL A 53 -5.51 -11.80 11.65
CA VAL A 53 -6.21 -11.86 10.35
C VAL A 53 -6.74 -10.48 9.96
N LYS A 54 -6.57 -10.14 8.68
CA LYS A 54 -7.19 -8.95 8.12
C LYS A 54 -8.70 -9.18 7.97
N ILE A 55 -9.50 -8.33 8.61
CA ILE A 55 -10.96 -8.51 8.73
C ILE A 55 -11.68 -8.62 7.37
N ILE A 56 -11.21 -7.92 6.33
CA ILE A 56 -11.78 -7.98 4.97
C ILE A 56 -10.64 -8.06 3.97
N PHE A 57 -10.62 -9.10 3.14
CA PHE A 57 -9.62 -9.21 2.06
C PHE A 57 -10.12 -8.57 0.76
N SER A 58 -11.28 -9.00 0.28
CA SER A 58 -12.00 -8.44 -0.87
C SER A 58 -13.09 -7.51 -0.38
N ASP A 59 -13.21 -6.34 -1.00
CA ASP A 59 -14.35 -5.46 -0.77
C ASP A 59 -15.66 -6.23 -0.90
N SER A 60 -16.63 -5.94 -0.03
CA SER A 60 -17.93 -6.61 -0.01
C SER A 60 -19.09 -5.68 0.37
N ASN A 61 -20.33 -6.07 0.05
CA ASN A 61 -21.54 -5.36 0.45
C ASN A 61 -21.98 -5.67 1.89
N THR A 62 -21.02 -5.90 2.79
CA THR A 62 -21.30 -6.06 4.22
C THR A 62 -21.46 -4.70 4.90
N HIS A 63 -21.80 -4.68 6.20
CA HIS A 63 -21.89 -3.44 6.97
C HIS A 63 -20.64 -2.55 6.76
N PHE A 64 -20.85 -1.32 6.30
CA PHE A 64 -19.79 -0.40 5.91
C PHE A 64 -19.79 0.90 6.72
N ARG A 65 -18.71 1.66 6.58
CA ARG A 65 -18.57 3.04 7.06
C ARG A 65 -17.90 3.85 5.95
N GLY A 66 -18.37 5.06 5.70
CA GLY A 66 -17.85 5.90 4.62
C GLY A 66 -18.95 6.53 3.79
N ALA A 67 -18.55 7.17 2.70
CA ALA A 67 -19.46 7.80 1.74
C ALA A 67 -20.05 6.81 0.72
N GLU A 68 -19.38 5.69 0.45
CA GLU A 68 -19.84 4.70 -0.53
C GLU A 68 -20.76 3.65 0.06
N ASN A 69 -21.62 3.08 -0.78
CA ASN A 69 -22.55 2.02 -0.43
C ASN A 69 -21.90 0.62 -0.35
N TYR A 70 -20.63 0.55 0.06
CA TYR A 70 -19.84 -0.67 0.04
C TYR A 70 -18.78 -0.69 1.15
N ARG A 71 -18.46 -1.87 1.68
CA ARG A 71 -17.34 -2.00 2.65
C ARG A 71 -16.02 -2.07 1.90
N ARG A 72 -15.39 -0.91 1.69
CA ARG A 72 -14.11 -0.75 0.97
C ARG A 72 -12.86 -1.05 1.79
N SER A 73 -12.94 -2.00 2.73
CA SER A 73 -11.82 -2.34 3.63
C SER A 73 -10.88 -3.40 3.05
N GLY A 74 -11.21 -3.98 1.90
CA GLY A 74 -10.40 -4.97 1.20
C GLY A 74 -9.12 -4.37 0.63
N VAL A 75 -8.12 -5.22 0.46
CA VAL A 75 -6.89 -4.90 -0.31
C VAL A 75 -7.04 -5.25 -1.78
N VAL A 76 -8.09 -5.99 -2.12
CA VAL A 76 -8.58 -6.14 -3.49
C VAL A 76 -10.02 -5.64 -3.57
N ASP A 77 -10.45 -5.25 -4.76
CA ASP A 77 -11.82 -4.83 -5.04
C ASP A 77 -12.77 -6.05 -5.18
N PRO A 78 -14.07 -5.86 -5.44
CA PRO A 78 -15.02 -6.98 -5.59
C PRO A 78 -14.71 -7.91 -6.77
N MET A 79 -14.03 -7.40 -7.80
CA MET A 79 -13.57 -8.14 -8.98
C MET A 79 -12.16 -8.70 -8.82
N ARG A 80 -11.61 -8.60 -7.60
CA ARG A 80 -10.27 -9.07 -7.20
C ARG A 80 -9.13 -8.30 -7.87
N ILE A 81 -9.41 -7.11 -8.40
CA ILE A 81 -8.37 -6.19 -8.84
C ILE A 81 -7.62 -5.67 -7.61
N GLU A 82 -6.31 -5.83 -7.62
CA GLU A 82 -5.44 -5.49 -6.51
C GLU A 82 -5.34 -3.97 -6.33
N LYS A 83 -5.36 -3.55 -5.06
CA LYS A 83 -5.06 -2.17 -4.67
C LYS A 83 -3.60 -2.06 -4.28
N ASP A 84 -3.08 -0.84 -4.15
CA ASP A 84 -1.73 -0.58 -3.61
C ASP A 84 -1.46 -1.32 -2.29
N ALA A 85 -2.48 -1.35 -1.43
CA ALA A 85 -2.42 -2.02 -0.13
C ALA A 85 -2.21 -3.54 -0.22
N PHE A 86 -2.56 -4.19 -1.34
CA PHE A 86 -2.26 -5.61 -1.55
C PHE A 86 -0.75 -5.82 -1.68
N PHE A 87 -0.10 -5.04 -2.54
CA PHE A 87 1.35 -5.11 -2.75
C PHE A 87 2.13 -4.67 -1.51
N ALA A 88 1.63 -3.66 -0.78
CA ALA A 88 2.22 -3.28 0.50
C ALA A 88 2.20 -4.44 1.52
N HIS A 89 1.10 -5.21 1.59
CA HIS A 89 1.07 -6.40 2.44
C HIS A 89 2.03 -7.48 1.95
N GLN A 90 2.15 -7.71 0.64
CA GLN A 90 3.14 -8.68 0.12
C GLN A 90 4.55 -8.33 0.59
N VAL A 91 4.95 -7.06 0.48
CA VAL A 91 6.26 -6.60 0.98
C VAL A 91 6.42 -6.85 2.48
N MET A 92 5.43 -6.43 3.28
CA MET A 92 5.49 -6.54 4.74
C MET A 92 5.40 -7.98 5.27
N TRP A 93 4.85 -8.90 4.48
CA TRP A 93 4.59 -10.29 4.85
C TRP A 93 5.51 -11.28 4.14
N ASN A 94 6.50 -10.82 3.37
CA ASN A 94 7.60 -11.65 2.86
C ASN A 94 8.57 -12.01 4.00
N GLY A 95 8.06 -12.80 4.95
CA GLY A 95 8.70 -13.10 6.21
C GLY A 95 7.94 -12.54 7.40
N TRP A 96 7.61 -13.39 8.38
CA TRP A 96 6.95 -12.93 9.62
C TRP A 96 7.95 -12.40 10.64
N VAL A 97 9.07 -13.11 10.81
CA VAL A 97 10.13 -12.76 11.76
C VAL A 97 11.33 -12.16 11.04
N ASP A 98 11.87 -12.91 10.08
CA ASP A 98 12.98 -12.54 9.20
C ASP A 98 12.50 -12.40 7.76
N THR A 99 13.18 -11.57 6.97
CA THR A 99 12.84 -11.35 5.57
C THR A 99 13.16 -12.59 4.72
N ASP A 100 12.14 -13.22 4.15
CA ASP A 100 12.30 -14.36 3.22
C ASP A 100 12.71 -13.89 1.82
N LYS A 101 12.13 -12.77 1.37
CA LYS A 101 12.37 -12.19 0.05
C LYS A 101 12.30 -10.68 0.10
N TYR A 102 13.37 -10.01 -0.33
CA TYR A 102 13.35 -8.56 -0.48
C TYR A 102 12.40 -8.12 -1.59
N GLN A 103 11.57 -7.12 -1.30
CA GLN A 103 10.63 -6.53 -2.23
C GLN A 103 10.43 -5.05 -1.92
N THR A 104 10.24 -4.26 -2.96
CA THR A 104 9.92 -2.84 -2.90
C THR A 104 8.69 -2.56 -3.75
N TYR A 105 7.86 -1.63 -3.32
CA TYR A 105 6.67 -1.18 -4.04
C TYR A 105 6.51 0.34 -3.89
N ILE A 106 6.33 1.05 -5.00
CA ILE A 106 5.97 2.48 -4.99
C ILE A 106 4.45 2.56 -5.02
N VAL A 107 3.86 3.30 -4.08
CA VAL A 107 2.40 3.46 -3.95
C VAL A 107 1.87 4.42 -5.02
N GLY A 108 0.81 4.00 -5.73
CA GLY A 108 0.07 4.81 -6.68
C GLY A 108 0.55 4.68 -8.12
N HIS A 109 0.52 5.80 -8.85
CA HIS A 109 0.89 5.90 -10.27
C HIS A 109 1.83 7.09 -10.50
N TRP A 110 2.37 7.22 -11.71
CA TRP A 110 3.27 8.34 -12.07
C TRP A 110 2.73 9.15 -13.25
N ASN A 111 1.47 9.59 -13.14
CA ASN A 111 0.78 10.41 -14.12
C ASN A 111 0.06 11.55 -13.39
N TYR A 112 0.68 12.72 -13.35
CA TYR A 112 0.14 13.90 -12.68
C TYR A 112 0.21 15.12 -13.60
N PRO A 113 -0.57 16.18 -13.33
CA PRO A 113 -0.39 17.47 -14.00
C PRO A 113 1.05 17.99 -13.82
N GLU A 114 1.55 18.71 -14.81
CA GLU A 114 2.82 19.45 -14.67
C GLU A 114 2.80 20.35 -13.42
N ASN A 115 3.96 20.55 -12.80
CA ASN A 115 4.15 21.31 -11.55
C ASN A 115 3.48 20.69 -10.31
N THR A 116 2.95 19.45 -10.39
CA THR A 116 2.51 18.73 -9.20
C THR A 116 3.69 18.47 -8.27
N ILE A 117 3.56 18.87 -7.01
CA ILE A 117 4.49 18.49 -5.94
C ILE A 117 3.71 17.64 -4.94
N LYS A 118 4.20 16.44 -4.66
CA LYS A 118 3.52 15.52 -3.73
C LYS A 118 4.52 14.64 -2.98
N PRO A 119 4.11 14.07 -1.83
CA PRO A 119 4.86 12.97 -1.24
C PRO A 119 4.79 11.72 -2.13
N VAL A 120 5.89 10.98 -2.15
CA VAL A 120 5.96 9.61 -2.68
C VAL A 120 6.16 8.65 -1.50
N TYR A 121 5.37 7.58 -1.49
CA TYR A 121 5.46 6.53 -0.49
C TYR A 121 5.99 5.27 -1.12
N VAL A 122 7.01 4.69 -0.50
CA VAL A 122 7.60 3.41 -0.89
C VAL A 122 7.45 2.45 0.27
N VAL A 123 6.90 1.27 0.01
CA VAL A 123 6.86 0.17 0.97
C VAL A 123 7.99 -0.79 0.61
N SER A 124 8.93 -1.01 1.53
CA SER A 124 10.09 -1.88 1.32
C SER A 124 10.45 -2.61 2.61
N ASN A 125 10.94 -3.84 2.49
CA ASN A 125 11.54 -4.61 3.58
C ASN A 125 13.09 -4.59 3.54
N GLY A 126 13.67 -3.71 2.72
CA GLY A 126 15.08 -3.32 2.82
C GLY A 126 15.34 -2.40 4.01
N GLU A 127 16.61 -2.24 4.38
CA GLU A 127 17.02 -1.35 5.47
C GLU A 127 16.94 0.12 5.09
N GLU A 128 17.23 0.42 3.82
CA GLU A 128 17.12 1.75 3.22
C GLU A 128 16.41 1.67 1.86
N ALA A 129 15.80 2.78 1.43
CA ALA A 129 15.28 2.94 0.08
C ALA A 129 15.67 4.32 -0.47
N GLU A 130 16.12 4.36 -1.71
CA GLU A 130 16.48 5.57 -2.46
C GLU A 130 15.55 5.73 -3.66
N LEU A 131 15.16 6.96 -3.94
CA LEU A 131 14.25 7.28 -5.04
C LEU A 131 15.01 7.97 -6.17
N PHE A 132 14.70 7.60 -7.40
CA PHE A 132 15.29 8.13 -8.61
C PHE A 132 14.18 8.61 -9.54
N LEU A 133 14.36 9.79 -10.13
CA LEU A 133 13.52 10.32 -11.19
C LEU A 133 14.36 10.53 -12.44
N ASN A 134 14.01 9.81 -13.51
CA ASN A 134 14.74 9.85 -14.78
C ASN A 134 16.25 9.58 -14.61
N GLY A 135 16.59 8.63 -13.73
CA GLY A 135 17.97 8.24 -13.43
C GLY A 135 18.71 9.16 -12.45
N LYS A 136 18.14 10.30 -12.07
CA LYS A 136 18.71 11.20 -11.06
C LYS A 136 18.23 10.82 -9.67
N SER A 137 19.15 10.61 -8.73
CA SER A 137 18.81 10.38 -7.32
C SER A 137 18.10 11.60 -6.72
N LEU A 138 17.05 11.31 -5.96
CA LEU A 138 16.29 12.23 -5.12
C LEU A 138 16.60 12.01 -3.63
N GLY A 139 17.60 11.18 -3.31
CA GLY A 139 18.02 10.87 -1.96
C GLY A 139 17.31 9.66 -1.35
N LYS A 140 17.68 9.34 -0.10
CA LYS A 140 17.11 8.24 0.69
C LYS A 140 15.84 8.67 1.41
N GLY A 141 14.85 7.78 1.46
CA GLY A 141 13.55 8.04 2.06
C GLY A 141 13.61 8.02 3.59
N LYS A 142 12.76 8.82 4.22
CA LYS A 142 12.58 8.76 5.68
C LYS A 142 11.84 7.48 6.05
N ARG A 143 12.54 6.55 6.72
CA ARG A 143 11.95 5.30 7.21
C ARG A 143 11.01 5.53 8.38
N GLY A 144 9.86 4.88 8.37
CA GLY A 144 8.85 4.88 9.43
C GLY A 144 8.08 3.58 9.44
N TYR A 145 7.56 3.20 10.61
CA TYR A 145 6.76 1.97 10.78
C TYR A 145 7.46 0.71 10.22
N ASN A 146 8.79 0.68 10.32
CA ASN A 146 9.71 -0.31 9.76
C ASN A 146 9.75 -0.45 8.22
N PHE A 147 8.61 -0.32 7.53
CA PHE A 147 8.48 -0.66 6.12
C PHE A 147 8.15 0.52 5.20
N LEU A 148 7.76 1.67 5.76
CA LEU A 148 7.35 2.84 4.98
C LEU A 148 8.52 3.80 4.83
N PHE A 149 8.88 4.11 3.59
CA PHE A 149 9.85 5.13 3.24
C PHE A 149 9.11 6.29 2.58
N THR A 150 9.19 7.47 3.18
CA THR A 150 8.52 8.68 2.68
C THR A 150 9.54 9.63 2.05
N PHE A 151 9.20 10.12 0.88
CA PHE A 151 9.92 11.16 0.15
C PHE A 151 8.98 12.35 0.02
N GLU A 152 9.26 13.42 0.77
CA GLU A 152 8.42 14.62 0.77
C GLU A 152 8.76 15.51 -0.45
N ASP A 153 7.80 16.33 -0.87
CA ASP A 153 8.00 17.39 -1.86
C ASP A 153 8.60 16.97 -3.22
N ILE A 154 8.22 15.79 -3.72
CA ILE A 154 8.67 15.32 -5.04
C ILE A 154 7.92 16.05 -6.13
N SER A 155 8.67 16.84 -6.90
CA SER A 155 8.18 17.49 -8.11
C SER A 155 8.00 16.47 -9.23
N TYR A 156 6.80 16.40 -9.78
CA TYR A 156 6.49 15.52 -10.90
C TYR A 156 7.25 15.96 -12.16
N ALA A 157 7.87 14.99 -12.80
CA ALA A 157 8.33 15.07 -14.17
C ALA A 157 7.93 13.78 -14.89
N SER A 158 7.46 13.90 -16.13
CA SER A 158 7.14 12.74 -16.96
C SER A 158 8.39 11.87 -17.14
N GLY A 159 8.20 10.55 -17.13
CA GLY A 159 9.25 9.58 -17.34
C GLY A 159 9.19 8.44 -16.32
N LYS A 160 10.33 8.04 -15.78
CA LYS A 160 10.47 6.89 -14.89
C LYS A 160 10.79 7.32 -13.46
N LEU A 161 9.91 6.94 -12.54
CA LEU A 161 10.16 7.01 -11.10
C LEU A 161 10.57 5.61 -10.61
N GLU A 162 11.72 5.49 -9.97
CA GLU A 162 12.27 4.21 -9.52
C GLU A 162 12.70 4.28 -8.07
N ALA A 163 12.38 3.23 -7.30
CA ALA A 163 12.84 3.05 -5.94
C ALA A 163 13.76 1.83 -5.88
N VAL A 164 14.93 2.00 -5.28
CA VAL A 164 15.93 0.95 -5.07
C VAL A 164 16.10 0.77 -3.57
N SER A 165 16.04 -0.46 -3.07
CA SER A 165 16.28 -0.75 -1.67
C SER A 165 17.57 -1.50 -1.43
N TYR A 166 18.16 -1.26 -0.26
CA TYR A 166 19.45 -1.77 0.14
C TYR A 166 19.34 -2.53 1.48
N ASP A 167 20.21 -3.52 1.68
CA ASP A 167 20.39 -4.18 2.97
C ASP A 167 21.32 -3.40 3.91
N GLY A 168 21.54 -3.92 5.12
CA GLY A 168 22.41 -3.28 6.13
C GLY A 168 23.89 -3.20 5.74
N SER A 169 24.33 -3.90 4.68
CA SER A 169 25.68 -3.78 4.11
C SER A 169 25.77 -2.74 3.00
N GLY A 170 24.64 -2.15 2.59
CA GLY A 170 24.55 -1.20 1.47
C GLY A 170 24.42 -1.87 0.11
N LYS A 171 24.17 -3.18 0.04
CA LYS A 171 23.96 -3.90 -1.22
C LYS A 171 22.52 -3.72 -1.69
N GLU A 172 22.32 -3.47 -2.99
CA GLU A 172 20.99 -3.48 -3.61
C GLU A 172 20.33 -4.85 -3.46
N VAL A 173 19.10 -4.87 -2.94
CA VAL A 173 18.33 -6.11 -2.72
C VAL A 173 16.99 -6.16 -3.45
N SER A 174 16.40 -5.01 -3.80
CA SER A 174 15.22 -4.98 -4.67
C SER A 174 15.02 -3.61 -5.33
N ARG A 175 14.23 -3.57 -6.41
CA ARG A 175 13.79 -2.32 -7.03
C ARG A 175 12.36 -2.40 -7.53
N TYR A 176 11.73 -1.24 -7.70
CA TYR A 176 10.42 -1.10 -8.32
C TYR A 176 10.35 0.22 -9.09
N ALA A 177 9.64 0.24 -10.21
CA ALA A 177 9.52 1.44 -11.02
C ALA A 177 8.10 1.66 -11.52
N LEU A 178 7.72 2.93 -11.61
CA LEU A 178 6.53 3.43 -12.28
C LEU A 178 6.98 4.26 -13.50
N SER A 179 6.17 4.27 -14.54
CA SER A 179 6.40 5.10 -15.72
C SER A 179 5.15 5.88 -16.08
N SER A 180 5.34 7.14 -16.47
CA SER A 180 4.26 7.96 -17.02
C SER A 180 3.74 7.33 -18.31
N VAL A 181 2.42 7.19 -18.42
CA VAL A 181 1.75 6.75 -19.65
C VAL A 181 1.29 7.95 -20.48
N GLY A 182 1.22 7.76 -21.80
CA GLY A 182 0.69 8.77 -22.73
C GLY A 182 -0.84 8.71 -22.85
N GLU A 183 -1.36 9.41 -23.86
CA GLU A 183 -2.80 9.45 -24.15
C GLU A 183 -3.38 8.04 -24.42
N PRO A 184 -4.64 7.79 -24.03
CA PRO A 184 -5.31 6.52 -24.32
C PRO A 184 -5.32 6.19 -25.81
N ALA A 185 -4.78 5.02 -26.17
CA ALA A 185 -4.59 4.64 -27.57
C ALA A 185 -5.42 3.42 -28.02
N LYS A 186 -5.69 2.46 -27.12
CA LYS A 186 -6.38 1.21 -27.46
C LYS A 186 -7.01 0.54 -26.25
N LEU A 187 -8.01 -0.31 -26.51
CA LEU A 187 -8.51 -1.28 -25.54
C LEU A 187 -7.67 -2.56 -25.62
N LYS A 188 -7.34 -3.13 -24.46
CA LYS A 188 -6.68 -4.44 -24.33
C LYS A 188 -7.58 -5.34 -23.51
N LEU A 189 -7.98 -6.47 -24.09
CA LEU A 189 -8.71 -7.52 -23.39
C LEU A 189 -7.74 -8.66 -23.06
N THR A 190 -7.73 -9.09 -21.81
CA THR A 190 -6.97 -10.25 -21.36
C THR A 190 -7.95 -11.23 -20.75
N VAL A 191 -8.01 -12.45 -21.29
CA VAL A 191 -8.87 -13.50 -20.74
C VAL A 191 -8.17 -14.14 -19.54
N MET A 192 -8.87 -14.24 -18.42
CA MET A 192 -8.50 -15.07 -17.29
C MET A 192 -9.42 -16.28 -17.27
N GLN A 193 -8.85 -17.47 -17.38
CA GLN A 193 -9.60 -18.73 -17.42
C GLN A 193 -9.18 -19.66 -16.28
N ASN A 194 -10.09 -20.53 -15.87
CA ASN A 194 -9.76 -21.62 -14.97
C ASN A 194 -8.64 -22.48 -15.61
N PRO A 195 -7.63 -22.93 -14.86
CA PRO A 195 -6.61 -23.87 -15.35
C PRO A 195 -7.18 -25.13 -16.01
N GLU A 196 -8.37 -25.59 -15.61
CA GLU A 196 -9.09 -26.73 -16.20
C GLU A 196 -9.89 -26.38 -17.46
N GLY A 197 -9.87 -25.11 -17.89
CA GLY A 197 -10.65 -24.60 -19.01
C GLY A 197 -12.06 -24.13 -18.62
N PHE A 198 -12.77 -23.61 -19.61
CA PHE A 198 -14.17 -23.21 -19.49
C PHE A 198 -15.06 -24.44 -19.73
N LYS A 199 -15.86 -24.84 -18.73
CA LYS A 199 -16.83 -25.94 -18.83
C LYS A 199 -18.22 -25.39 -19.10
#